data_AF-A0A380GSI4-F1
#
_entry.id   AF-A0A380GSI4-F1
#
_cell.length_a   1.000
_cell.length_b   1.000
_cell.length_c   1.000
_cell.angle_alpha   90.00
_cell.angle_beta   90.00
_cell.angle_gamma   90.00
#
_symmetry.space_group_name_H-M   'P 1'
#
loop_
_entity.id
_entity.type
_entity.pdbx_description
1 polymer ?
#
loop_
_entity_poly.entity_id
_entity_poly.type
_entity_poly.pdbx_seq_one_letter_code
_entity_poly.pdbx_strand_id
1 'polypeptide(L)' 'MPSYITIPIIIVILALQYFMASRQSAIWGAVIPVLYVFVMGYLYVTHHFPSFLSFILFFALGAVFLIEEWHRGRKSIK' A
#
# COMPACT_ATOMS: atom_id res chain seq x y z
N MET A 1 -19.60 1.19 -2.91
CA MET A 1 -19.13 0.97 -1.52
C MET A 1 -19.50 2.19 -0.71
N PRO A 2 -20.14 2.07 0.46
CA PRO A 2 -20.46 3.22 1.29
C PRO A 2 -19.19 3.94 1.75
N SER A 3 -19.14 5.26 1.60
CA SER A 3 -17.94 6.09 1.81
C SER A 3 -17.36 6.03 3.23
N TYR A 4 -18.15 5.67 4.24
CA TYR A 4 -17.72 5.58 5.64
C TYR A 4 -16.93 4.32 5.98
N ILE A 5 -16.94 3.28 5.14
CA ILE A 5 -16.21 2.02 5.39
C ILE A 5 -14.76 2.09 4.84
N THR A 6 -14.53 2.93 3.82
CA THR A 6 -13.24 2.99 3.11
C THR A 6 -12.09 3.48 3.98
N ILE A 7 -12.31 4.53 4.80
CA ILE A 7 -11.25 5.09 5.67
C ILE A 7 -10.79 4.08 6.73
N PRO A 8 -11.68 3.44 7.50
CA PRO A 8 -11.29 2.38 8.44
C PRO A 8 -10.46 1.26 7.79
N ILE A 9 -10.83 0.82 6.59
CA ILE A 9 -10.10 -0.23 5.87
C ILE A 9 -8.66 0.22 5.57
N ILE A 10 -8.48 1.44 5.09
CA ILE A 10 -7.14 1.99 4.81
C ILE A 10 -6.29 2.03 6.08
N ILE A 11 -6.87 2.48 7.20
CA ILE A 11 -6.18 2.52 8.50
C ILE A 11 -5.74 1.12 8.93
N VAL A 12 -6.62 0.12 8.81
CA VAL A 12 -6.30 -1.27 9.17
C VAL A 12 -5.17 -1.83 8.30
N ILE A 13 -5.21 -1.57 6.98
CA ILE A 13 -4.17 -2.02 6.06
C ILE A 13 -2.81 -1.39 6.41
N LEU A 14 -2.78 -0.08 6.67
CA LEU A 14 -1.56 0.62 7.06
C LEU A 14 -1.02 0.12 8.41
N ALA A 15 -1.90 -0.12 9.40
CA ALA A 15 -1.50 -0.67 10.69
C ALA A 15 -0.92 -2.08 10.56
N LEU A 16 -1.55 -2.95 9.76
CA LEU A 16 -1.03 -4.28 9.47
C LEU A 16 0.32 -4.21 8.76
N GLN A 17 0.46 -3.32 7.79
CA GLN A 17 1.73 -3.10 7.10
C GLN A 17 2.84 -2.69 8.07
N TYR A 18 2.58 -1.67 8.90
CA TYR A 18 3.53 -1.20 9.89
C TYR A 18 3.94 -2.31 10.86
N PHE A 19 2.97 -3.08 11.34
CA PHE A 19 3.20 -4.22 12.24
C PHE A 19 4.03 -5.32 11.60
N MET A 20 3.81 -5.61 10.32
CA MET A 20 4.63 -6.58 9.57
C MET A 20 6.04 -6.03 9.32
N ALA A 21 6.15 -4.73 9.05
CA ALA A 21 7.42 -4.02 8.86
C ALA A 21 8.27 -3.94 10.15
N SER A 22 7.64 -3.91 11.34
CA SER A 22 8.30 -3.91 12.65
C SER A 22 8.71 -5.31 13.13
N ARG A 23 8.56 -6.35 12.30
CA ARG A 23 9.14 -7.68 12.55
C ARG A 23 10.60 -7.76 12.10
N GLN A 24 11.39 -8.60 12.77
CA GLN A 24 12.84 -8.78 12.50
C GLN A 24 13.15 -8.96 11.01
N SER A 25 12.39 -9.81 10.31
CA SER A 25 12.57 -10.04 8.88
C SER A 25 11.91 -8.94 8.04
N ALA A 26 12.71 -8.30 7.18
CA ALA A 26 12.27 -7.23 6.29
C ALA A 26 11.23 -7.70 5.26
N ILE A 27 11.24 -9.01 4.96
CA ILE A 27 10.38 -9.65 3.96
C ILE A 27 8.90 -9.48 4.33
N TRP A 28 8.56 -9.50 5.63
CA TRP A 28 7.18 -9.31 6.07
C TRP A 28 6.65 -7.91 5.74
N GLY A 29 7.48 -6.88 5.83
CA GLY A 29 7.09 -5.51 5.46
C GLY A 29 6.84 -5.32 3.95
N ALA A 30 7.39 -6.20 3.11
CA ALA A 30 7.26 -6.13 1.65
C ALA A 30 5.94 -6.72 1.12
N VAL A 31 5.22 -7.53 1.91
CA VAL A 31 4.02 -8.26 1.47
C VAL A 31 2.93 -7.30 0.97
N ILE A 32 2.61 -6.27 1.74
CA ILE A 32 1.56 -5.30 1.37
C ILE A 32 1.99 -4.42 0.17
N PRO A 33 3.23 -3.90 0.10
CA PRO A 33 3.75 -3.25 -1.11
C PRO A 33 3.62 -4.10 -2.38
N VAL A 34 3.97 -5.38 -2.30
CA VAL A 34 3.89 -6.30 -3.45
C VAL A 34 2.43 -6.54 -3.86
N LEU A 35 1.54 -6.81 -2.90
CA LEU A 35 0.11 -6.97 -3.17
C LEU A 35 -0.49 -5.72 -3.82
N TYR A 36 -0.10 -4.53 -3.36
CA TYR A 36 -0.52 -3.27 -3.92
C TYR A 36 -0.15 -3.14 -5.41
N VAL A 37 1.08 -3.52 -5.78
CA VAL A 37 1.52 -3.50 -7.19
C VAL A 37 0.66 -4.42 -8.05
N PHE A 38 0.35 -5.63 -7.59
CA PHE A 38 -0.51 -6.56 -8.32
C PHE A 38 -1.93 -6.02 -8.50
N VAL A 39 -2.53 -5.46 -7.44
CA VAL A 39 -3.87 -4.86 -7.50
C VAL A 39 -3.89 -3.68 -8.47
N MET A 40 -2.88 -2.81 -8.41
CA MET A 40 -2.79 -1.66 -9.32
C MET A 40 -2.62 -2.10 -10.78
N GLY A 41 -1.77 -3.11 -11.05
CA GLY A 41 -1.62 -3.69 -12.38
C GLY A 41 -2.93 -4.30 -12.90
N TYR A 42 -3.66 -5.03 -12.05
CA TYR A 42 -4.97 -5.58 -12.40
C TYR A 42 -5.98 -4.48 -12.75
N LEU A 43 -6.08 -3.44 -11.93
CA LEU A 43 -6.99 -2.31 -12.17
C LEU A 43 -6.65 -1.55 -13.45
N TYR A 44 -5.37 -1.44 -13.79
CA TYR A 44 -4.93 -0.84 -15.04
C TYR A 44 -5.34 -1.68 -16.26
N VAL A 45 -5.05 -2.99 -16.23
CA VAL A 45 -5.39 -3.91 -17.34
C VAL A 45 -6.89 -4.06 -17.54
N THR A 46 -7.69 -3.93 -16.47
CA THR A 46 -9.16 -3.97 -16.53
C THR A 46 -9.79 -2.61 -16.78
N HIS A 47 -9.02 -1.61 -17.23
CA HIS A 47 -9.51 -0.28 -17.61
C HIS A 47 -10.30 0.48 -16.52
N HIS A 48 -9.97 0.25 -15.24
CA HIS A 48 -10.59 0.99 -14.12
C HIS A 48 -10.04 2.41 -13.95
N PHE A 49 -9.00 2.79 -14.71
CA PHE A 49 -8.46 4.15 -14.72
C PHE A 49 -8.86 4.89 -16.00
N PRO A 50 -9.30 6.16 -15.89
CA PRO A 50 -9.71 6.94 -17.05
C PRO A 50 -8.54 7.36 -17.95
N SER A 51 -7.30 7.34 -17.44
CA SER A 51 -6.09 7.64 -18.20
C SER A 51 -4.86 7.01 -17.57
N PHE A 52 -3.78 6.87 -18.35
CA PHE A 52 -2.47 6.44 -17.84
C PHE A 52 -1.92 7.39 -16.77
N LEU A 53 -2.16 8.71 -16.93
CA LEU A 53 -1.76 9.69 -15.94
C LEU A 53 -2.50 9.49 -14.61
N SER A 54 -3.81 9.22 -14.64
CA SER A 54 -4.56 8.90 -13.42
C SER A 54 -3.99 7.67 -12.72
N PHE A 55 -3.71 6.61 -13.48
CA PHE A 55 -3.07 5.41 -12.96
C PHE A 55 -1.71 5.73 -12.29
N ILE A 56 -0.81 6.44 -12.97
CA ILE A 56 0.52 6.71 -12.43
C ILE A 56 0.47 7.55 -11.15
N LEU A 57 -0.46 8.51 -11.07
CA LEU A 57 -0.66 9.35 -9.89
C LEU A 57 -1.14 8.54 -8.68
N PHE A 58 -2.18 7.72 -8.86
CA PHE A 58 -2.67 6.84 -7.79
C PHE A 58 -1.62 5.82 -7.39
N PHE A 59 -0.96 5.19 -8.37
CA PHE A 59 0.10 4.21 -8.14
C PHE A 59 1.23 4.81 -7.30
N ALA A 60 1.78 5.95 -7.73
CA ALA A 60 2.87 6.64 -7.06
C ALA A 60 2.47 7.09 -5.65
N LEU A 61 1.27 7.65 -5.49
CA LEU A 61 0.78 8.10 -4.20
C LEU A 61 0.76 6.95 -3.18
N GLY A 62 0.09 5.83 -3.50
CA GLY A 62 0.05 4.69 -2.60
C GLY A 62 1.43 4.07 -2.36
N ALA A 63 2.29 4.00 -3.39
CA ALA A 63 3.64 3.49 -3.22
C ALA A 63 4.47 4.33 -2.23
N VAL A 64 4.38 5.66 -2.30
CA VAL A 64 5.09 6.55 -1.36
C VAL A 64 4.64 6.30 0.08
N PHE A 65 3.33 6.22 0.34
CA PHE A 65 2.81 5.92 1.68
C PHE A 65 3.30 4.57 2.19
N LEU A 66 3.24 3.53 1.35
CA LEU A 66 3.67 2.19 1.74
C LEU A 66 5.18 2.13 2.02
N ILE A 67 6.01 2.80 1.21
CA ILE A 67 7.46 2.85 1.42
C ILE A 67 7.81 3.58 2.71
N GLU A 68 7.18 4.74 2.96
CA GLU A 68 7.42 5.51 4.18
C GLU A 68 7.02 4.72 5.42
N GLU A 69 5.87 4.05 5.41
CA GLU A 69 5.43 3.25 6.55
C GLU A 69 6.32 2.03 6.79
N TRP A 70 6.81 1.40 5.73
CA TRP A 70 7.80 0.33 5.85
C TRP A 70 9.11 0.86 6.45
N HIS A 71 9.61 2.00 5.99
CA HIS A 71 10.82 2.62 6.53
C HIS A 71 10.67 2.99 8.02
N ARG A 72 9.53 3.55 8.42
CA ARG A 72 9.19 3.83 9.83
C ARG A 72 9.13 2.55 10.66
N GLY A 73 8.45 1.51 10.16
CA GLY A 73 8.39 0.20 10.82
C GLY A 73 9.77 -0.41 11.03
N ARG A 74 10.66 -0.35 10.04
CA ARG A 74 12.04 -0.85 10.15
C ARG A 74 12.91 -0.03 11.10
N LYS A 75 12.72 1.29 11.15
CA LYS A 75 13.40 2.15 12.13
C LYS A 75 13.02 1.80 13.57
N SER A 76 11.80 1.34 13.83
CA SER A 76 11.37 0.95 15.19
C SER A 76 12.07 -0.29 15.76
N ILE A 77 12.72 -1.09 14.91
CA ILE A 77 13.46 -2.31 15.32
C ILE A 77 14.95 -2.02 15.52
N LYS A 78 15.46 -0.94 14.90
CA LYS A 78 16.86 -0.52 15.03
C LYS A 78 17.07 0.27 16.31
#